data_AF-A0A2A4W7V1-F1
#
_entry.id   AF-A0A2A4W7V1-F1
#
_cell.length_a   1.000
_cell.length_b   1.000
_cell.length_c   1.000
_cell.angle_alpha   90.00
_cell.angle_beta   90.00
_cell.angle_gamma   90.00
#
_symmetry.space_group_name_H-M   'P 1'
#
loop_
_entity.id
_entity.type
_entity.pdbx_description
1 polymer ?
#
loop_
_entity_poly.entity_id
_entity_poly.type
_entity_poly.pdbx_seq_one_letter_code
_entity_poly.pdbx_strand_id
1 'polypeptide(L)'
;MLAQFVTRPLLKMQQSSLAVVNNPVMQAVYTGATDETGAPQLAQRILQARLRTVIGRISDSADNLNEVSIQTAATVEQAAKGVLTQQSETDQVATAMHQMTATVQEVARNAEQAASASSHAKDEVDNGHKVMKEIIDSTNRAYRL
;
A
#
# COMPACT_ATOMS: atom_id res chain seq x y z
N MET A 1 12.33 -73.05 -21.08
CA MET A 1 11.70 -72.29 -19.97
C MET A 1 12.44 -71.00 -19.61
N LEU A 2 13.78 -70.97 -19.57
CA LEU A 2 14.55 -69.76 -19.20
C LEU A 2 14.33 -68.54 -20.12
N ALA A 3 14.26 -68.75 -21.44
CA ALA A 3 14.05 -67.64 -22.40
C ALA A 3 12.72 -66.89 -22.16
N GLN A 4 11.59 -67.60 -21.99
CA GLN A 4 10.29 -66.97 -21.72
C GLN A 4 10.24 -66.22 -20.38
N PHE A 5 11.08 -66.60 -19.42
CA PHE A 5 11.18 -65.94 -18.13
C PHE A 5 11.92 -64.59 -18.21
N VAL A 6 12.85 -64.45 -19.16
CA VAL A 6 13.63 -63.22 -19.38
C VAL A 6 12.96 -62.29 -20.40
N THR A 7 12.34 -62.83 -21.45
CA THR A 7 11.76 -62.00 -22.53
C THR A 7 10.48 -61.27 -22.12
N ARG A 8 9.60 -61.90 -21.33
CA ARG A 8 8.34 -61.28 -20.87
C ARG A 8 8.55 -59.98 -20.07
N PRO A 9 9.43 -59.91 -19.06
CA PRO A 9 9.67 -58.67 -18.33
C PRO A 9 10.36 -57.60 -19.17
N LEU A 10 11.27 -57.97 -20.07
CA LEU A 10 11.90 -57.01 -21.00
C LEU A 10 10.87 -56.36 -21.93
N LEU A 11 9.94 -57.15 -22.47
CA LEU A 11 8.90 -56.66 -23.37
C LEU A 11 7.91 -55.74 -22.65
N LYS A 12 7.57 -56.03 -21.39
CA LYS A 12 6.80 -55.10 -20.54
C LYS A 12 7.54 -53.79 -20.30
N MET A 13 8.83 -53.85 -19.97
CA MET A 13 9.65 -52.66 -19.73
C MET A 13 9.79 -51.80 -20.99
N GLN A 14 9.95 -52.44 -22.15
CA GLN A 14 9.94 -51.78 -23.46
C GLN A 14 8.60 -51.07 -23.70
N GLN A 15 7.46 -51.74 -23.50
CA GLN A 15 6.14 -51.13 -23.66
C GLN A 15 5.94 -49.91 -22.75
N SER A 16 6.28 -50.01 -21.46
CA SER A 16 6.20 -48.88 -20.54
C SER A 16 7.12 -47.72 -20.94
N SER A 17 8.28 -48.02 -21.52
CA SER A 17 9.24 -47.00 -21.98
C SER A 17 8.79 -46.30 -23.26
N LEU A 18 8.15 -47.05 -24.17
CA LEU A 18 7.55 -46.49 -25.39
C LEU A 18 6.38 -45.54 -25.09
N ALA A 19 5.71 -45.71 -23.94
CA ALA A 19 4.71 -44.76 -23.46
C ALA A 19 5.32 -43.43 -22.99
N VAL A 20 6.61 -43.42 -22.60
CA VAL A 20 7.34 -42.20 -22.23
C VAL A 20 7.87 -41.49 -23.48
N VAL A 21 8.39 -42.26 -24.44
CA VAL A 21 8.94 -41.77 -25.70
C VAL A 21 8.92 -42.87 -26.77
N ASN A 22 8.34 -42.56 -27.93
CA ASN A 22 8.38 -43.44 -29.09
C ASN A 22 9.06 -42.72 -30.27
N ASN A 23 10.39 -42.78 -30.31
CA ASN A 23 11.18 -42.19 -31.38
C ASN A 23 12.40 -43.07 -31.70
N PRO A 24 12.31 -43.92 -32.75
CA PRO A 24 13.38 -44.85 -33.13
C PRO A 24 14.69 -44.17 -33.53
N VAL A 25 14.61 -42.98 -34.15
CA VAL A 25 15.81 -42.20 -34.52
C VAL A 25 16.52 -41.68 -33.28
N MET A 26 15.75 -41.12 -32.32
CA MET A 26 16.28 -40.68 -31.03
C MET A 26 16.84 -41.86 -30.23
N GLN A 27 16.21 -43.03 -30.29
CA GLN A 27 16.73 -44.24 -29.66
C GLN A 27 18.11 -44.58 -30.25
N ALA A 28 18.22 -44.72 -31.57
CA ALA A 28 19.49 -45.04 -32.23
C ALA A 28 20.60 -44.01 -31.91
N VAL A 29 20.26 -42.72 -31.95
CA VAL A 29 21.23 -41.62 -31.72
C VAL A 29 21.69 -41.54 -30.27
N TYR A 30 20.77 -41.65 -29.31
CA TYR A 30 21.11 -41.42 -27.91
C TYR A 30 21.55 -42.69 -27.20
N THR A 31 21.02 -43.88 -27.52
CA THR A 31 21.39 -45.12 -26.82
C THR A 31 22.35 -46.00 -27.60
N GLY A 32 22.49 -45.80 -28.92
CA GLY A 32 23.28 -46.69 -29.78
C GLY A 32 22.67 -48.08 -29.98
N ALA A 33 21.47 -48.32 -29.44
CA ALA A 33 20.80 -49.62 -29.44
C ALA A 33 19.37 -49.49 -29.94
N THR A 34 19.03 -50.19 -31.02
CA THR A 34 17.65 -50.28 -31.55
C THR A 34 16.90 -51.51 -31.05
N ASP A 35 17.51 -52.29 -30.17
CA ASP A 35 16.94 -53.48 -29.55
C ASP A 35 16.02 -53.14 -28.36
N GLU A 36 15.51 -54.17 -27.69
CA GLU A 36 14.58 -54.08 -26.56
C GLU A 36 15.16 -53.33 -25.36
N THR A 37 16.48 -53.12 -25.31
CA THR A 37 17.16 -52.38 -24.24
C THR A 37 17.26 -50.89 -24.54
N GLY A 38 17.16 -50.47 -25.80
CA GLY A 38 17.32 -49.07 -26.18
C GLY A 38 16.14 -48.19 -25.76
N ALA A 39 14.90 -48.67 -25.90
CA ALA A 39 13.71 -47.91 -25.48
C ALA A 39 13.72 -47.54 -23.97
N PRO A 40 13.99 -48.47 -23.03
CA PRO A 40 14.10 -48.13 -21.61
C PRO A 40 15.29 -47.22 -21.28
N GLN A 41 16.43 -47.40 -21.93
CA GLN A 41 17.57 -46.50 -21.76
C GLN A 41 17.24 -45.07 -22.21
N LEU A 42 16.53 -44.91 -23.33
CA LEU A 42 16.10 -43.60 -23.83
C LEU A 42 15.10 -42.95 -22.87
N ALA A 43 14.07 -43.70 -22.45
CA ALA A 43 13.07 -43.23 -21.51
C ALA A 43 13.72 -42.75 -20.19
N GLN A 44 14.67 -43.51 -19.65
CA GLN A 44 15.43 -43.10 -18.46
C GLN A 44 16.18 -41.78 -18.67
N ARG A 45 16.90 -41.61 -19.78
CA ARG A 45 17.63 -40.37 -20.07
C ARG A 45 16.69 -39.17 -20.20
N ILE A 46 15.55 -39.33 -20.85
CA ILE A 46 14.55 -38.26 -20.98
C ILE A 46 13.95 -37.92 -19.62
N LEU A 47 13.61 -38.90 -18.79
CA LEU A 47 13.09 -38.65 -17.45
C LEU A 47 14.12 -37.96 -16.56
N GLN A 48 15.39 -38.36 -16.62
CA GLN A 48 16.48 -37.67 -15.91
C GLN A 48 16.66 -36.23 -16.38
N ALA A 49 16.58 -35.97 -17.70
CA ALA A 49 16.64 -34.63 -18.25
C ALA A 49 15.45 -33.77 -17.78
N ARG A 50 14.23 -34.32 -17.84
CA ARG A 50 13.01 -33.66 -17.33
C ARG A 50 13.11 -33.32 -15.85
N LEU A 51 13.59 -34.25 -15.03
CA LEU A 51 13.81 -34.00 -13.59
C LEU A 51 14.83 -32.88 -13.36
N ARG A 52 15.94 -32.87 -14.09
CA ARG A 52 16.92 -31.76 -14.03
C ARG A 52 16.28 -30.42 -14.41
N THR A 53 15.47 -30.38 -15.46
CA THR A 53 14.74 -29.17 -15.86
C THR A 53 13.76 -28.72 -14.78
N VAL A 54 13.01 -29.64 -14.17
CA VAL A 54 12.06 -29.31 -13.08
C VAL A 54 12.80 -28.75 -11.88
N ILE A 55 13.91 -29.37 -11.46
CA ILE A 55 14.73 -28.87 -10.34
C ILE A 55 15.30 -27.49 -10.65
N GLY A 56 15.82 -27.27 -11.87
CA GLY A 56 16.29 -25.95 -12.31
C GLY A 56 15.20 -24.89 -12.19
N ARG A 57 14.01 -25.17 -12.72
CA ARG A 57 12.87 -24.24 -12.62
C ARG A 57 12.43 -23.96 -11.19
N ILE A 58 12.51 -24.95 -10.29
CA ILE A 58 12.22 -24.77 -8.87
C ILE A 58 13.27 -23.85 -8.23
N SER A 59 14.55 -24.04 -8.54
CA SER A 59 15.63 -23.15 -8.09
C SER A 59 15.42 -21.72 -8.57
N ASP A 60 15.17 -21.54 -9.87
CA ASP A 60 14.92 -20.22 -10.45
C ASP A 60 13.71 -19.53 -9.79
N SER A 61 12.65 -20.30 -9.49
CA SER A 61 11.46 -19.78 -8.81
C SER A 61 11.72 -19.39 -7.37
N ALA A 62 12.57 -20.15 -6.66
CA ALA A 62 12.98 -19.85 -5.29
C ALA A 62 13.86 -18.59 -5.23
N ASP A 63 14.77 -18.42 -6.19
CA ASP A 63 15.61 -17.23 -6.30
C ASP A 63 14.77 -15.98 -6.59
N ASN A 64 13.82 -16.07 -7.52
CA ASN A 64 12.85 -14.99 -7.78
C ASN A 64 12.01 -14.64 -6.54
N LEU A 65 11.53 -15.66 -5.81
CA LEU A 65 10.75 -15.43 -4.58
C LEU A 65 11.58 -14.74 -3.51
N ASN A 66 12.86 -15.10 -3.38
CA ASN A 66 13.79 -14.45 -2.46
C ASN A 66 14.01 -12.97 -2.83
N GLU A 67 14.23 -12.67 -4.11
CA GLU A 67 14.36 -11.29 -4.60
C GLU A 67 13.11 -10.46 -4.31
N VAL A 68 11.92 -10.98 -4.64
CA VAL A 68 10.65 -10.31 -4.35
C VAL A 68 10.45 -10.10 -2.85
N SER A 69 10.88 -11.06 -2.03
CA SER A 69 10.79 -10.95 -0.57
C SER A 69 11.69 -9.83 -0.03
N ILE A 70 12.92 -9.71 -0.56
CA ILE A 70 13.85 -8.61 -0.22
C ILE A 70 13.25 -7.26 -0.62
N GLN A 71 12.71 -7.15 -1.85
CA GLN A 71 12.10 -5.92 -2.33
C GLN A 71 10.85 -5.54 -1.50
N THR A 72 10.07 -6.54 -1.10
CA THR A 72 8.90 -6.36 -0.23
C THR A 72 9.33 -5.84 1.15
N ALA A 73 10.36 -6.43 1.76
CA ALA A 73 10.90 -5.97 3.03
C ALA A 73 11.39 -4.51 2.95
N ALA A 74 12.11 -4.15 1.89
CA ALA A 74 12.53 -2.77 1.65
C ALA A 74 11.34 -1.80 1.52
N THR A 75 10.30 -2.21 0.80
CA THR A 75 9.06 -1.42 0.64
C THR A 75 8.33 -1.23 1.97
N VAL A 76 8.27 -2.27 2.80
CA VAL A 76 7.68 -2.20 4.15
C VAL A 76 8.48 -1.26 5.05
N GLU A 77 9.81 -1.30 5.00
CA GLU A 77 10.66 -0.37 5.76
C GLU A 77 10.42 1.09 5.35
N GLN A 78 10.30 1.34 4.05
CA GLN A 78 9.97 2.68 3.53
C GLN A 78 8.57 3.12 3.96
N ALA A 79 7.58 2.24 3.91
CA ALA A 79 6.22 2.54 4.36
C ALA A 79 6.19 2.86 5.86
N ALA A 80 6.94 2.11 6.68
CA ALA A 80 7.06 2.39 8.12
C ALA A 80 7.65 3.77 8.40
N LYS A 81 8.69 4.18 7.64
CA LYS A 81 9.24 5.55 7.72
C LYS A 81 8.20 6.60 7.31
N GLY A 82 7.43 6.33 6.25
CA GLY A 82 6.34 7.20 5.82
C GLY A 82 5.26 7.41 6.89
N VAL A 83 4.87 6.35 7.59
CA VAL A 83 3.90 6.42 8.70
C VAL A 83 4.41 7.30 9.84
N LEU A 84 5.70 7.21 10.20
CA LEU A 84 6.29 8.07 11.23
C LEU A 84 6.29 9.54 10.83
N THR A 85 6.58 9.85 9.56
CA THR A 85 6.48 11.23 9.04
C THR A 85 5.04 11.73 9.10
N GLN A 86 4.08 10.93 8.63
CA GLN A 86 2.65 11.30 8.65
C GLN A 86 2.12 11.49 10.08
N GLN A 87 2.61 10.71 11.05
CA GLN A 87 2.30 10.92 12.46
C GLN A 87 2.78 12.31 12.91
N SER A 88 4.03 12.67 12.60
CA SER A 88 4.57 13.99 12.95
C SER A 88 3.80 15.13 12.26
N GLU A 89 3.37 14.96 11.01
CA GLU A 89 2.54 15.95 10.31
C GLU A 89 1.17 16.09 10.98
N THR A 90 0.58 14.98 11.43
CA THR A 90 -0.70 14.98 12.15
C THR A 90 -0.59 15.73 13.48
N ASP A 91 0.51 15.53 14.22
CA ASP A 91 0.77 16.26 15.47
C ASP A 91 0.93 17.77 15.22
N GLN A 92 1.56 18.16 14.11
CA GLN A 92 1.65 19.57 13.70
C GLN A 92 0.27 20.15 13.34
N VAL A 93 -0.57 19.41 12.62
CA VAL A 93 -1.94 19.82 12.32
C VAL A 93 -2.75 19.98 13.60
N ALA A 94 -2.64 19.05 14.56
CA ALA A 94 -3.30 19.16 15.85
C ALA A 94 -2.84 20.41 16.62
N THR A 95 -1.53 20.70 16.59
CA THR A 95 -0.96 21.93 17.17
C THR A 95 -1.52 23.18 16.51
N ALA A 96 -1.59 23.21 15.17
CA ALA A 96 -2.17 24.32 14.43
C ALA A 96 -3.66 24.51 14.75
N MET A 97 -4.42 23.42 14.92
CA MET A 97 -5.83 23.47 15.33
C MET A 97 -5.99 24.05 16.75
N HIS A 98 -5.08 23.73 17.68
CA HIS A 98 -5.08 24.36 19.01
C HIS A 98 -4.81 25.86 18.92
N GLN A 99 -3.82 26.28 18.11
CA GLN A 99 -3.54 27.69 17.87
C GLN A 99 -4.73 28.40 17.22
N MET A 100 -5.35 27.80 16.20
CA MET A 100 -6.54 28.35 15.55
C MET A 100 -7.71 28.48 16.52
N THR A 101 -7.90 27.52 17.43
CA THR A 101 -8.93 27.59 18.47
C THR A 101 -8.70 28.77 19.41
N ALA A 102 -7.45 28.99 19.83
CA ALA A 102 -7.08 30.15 20.64
C ALA A 102 -7.35 31.47 19.89
N THR A 103 -6.99 31.54 18.61
CA THR A 103 -7.27 32.72 17.77
C THR A 103 -8.76 32.99 17.64
N VAL A 104 -9.59 31.95 17.46
CA VAL A 104 -11.05 32.10 17.39
C VAL A 104 -11.60 32.63 18.72
N GLN A 105 -11.10 32.15 19.86
CA GLN A 105 -11.48 32.68 21.18
C GLN A 105 -11.08 34.15 21.35
N GLU A 106 -9.89 34.52 20.88
CA GLU A 106 -9.42 35.91 20.92
C GLU A 106 -10.29 36.83 20.06
N VAL A 107 -10.64 36.39 18.84
CA VAL A 107 -11.54 37.13 17.95
C VAL A 107 -12.92 37.32 18.58
N ALA A 108 -13.48 36.26 19.21
CA ALA A 108 -14.76 36.35 19.90
C ALA A 108 -14.71 37.36 21.07
N ARG A 109 -13.66 37.30 21.90
CA ARG A 109 -13.45 38.25 23.00
C ARG A 109 -13.32 39.69 22.49
N ASN A 110 -12.57 39.91 21.41
CA ASN A 110 -12.42 41.23 20.82
C ASN A 110 -13.75 41.78 20.27
N ALA A 111 -14.59 40.92 19.68
CA ALA A 111 -15.92 41.29 19.23
C ALA A 111 -16.84 41.67 20.40
N GLU A 112 -16.81 40.93 21.51
CA GLU A 112 -17.56 41.27 22.73
C GLU A 112 -17.13 42.62 23.32
N GLN A 113 -15.81 42.86 23.38
CA GLN A 113 -15.27 44.15 23.85
C GLN A 113 -15.70 45.32 22.96
N ALA A 114 -15.66 45.14 21.63
CA ALA A 114 -16.10 46.16 20.68
C ALA A 114 -17.61 46.44 20.79
N ALA A 115 -18.43 45.39 21.01
CA ALA A 115 -19.86 45.54 21.23
C ALA A 115 -20.15 46.30 22.53
N SER A 116 -19.46 45.97 23.63
CA SER A 116 -19.57 46.69 24.90
C SER A 116 -19.16 48.16 24.77
N ALA A 117 -18.03 48.46 24.13
CA ALA A 117 -17.58 49.83 23.89
C ALA A 117 -18.59 50.62 23.03
N SER A 118 -19.17 49.98 22.01
CA SER A 118 -20.22 50.59 21.18
C SER A 118 -21.49 50.89 21.98
N SER A 119 -21.88 50.00 22.91
CA SER A 119 -23.01 50.24 23.82
C SER A 119 -22.73 51.43 24.74
N HIS A 120 -21.55 51.49 25.35
CA HIS A 120 -21.17 52.62 26.21
C HIS A 120 -21.14 53.95 25.45
N ALA A 121 -20.63 53.96 24.21
CA ALA A 121 -20.65 55.16 23.38
C ALA A 121 -22.09 55.62 23.05
N LYS A 122 -23.01 54.67 22.83
CA LYS A 122 -24.42 54.97 22.61
C LYS A 122 -25.05 55.63 23.85
N ASP A 123 -24.79 55.08 25.05
CA ASP A 123 -25.30 55.63 26.31
C ASP A 123 -24.80 57.07 26.54
N GLU A 124 -23.53 57.34 26.23
CA GLU A 124 -22.94 58.67 26.35
C GLU A 124 -23.58 59.67 25.37
N VAL A 125 -23.82 59.27 24.12
CA VAL A 125 -24.53 60.09 23.13
C VAL A 125 -25.98 60.37 23.58
N ASP A 126 -26.67 59.38 24.12
CA ASP A 126 -28.05 59.54 24.62
C ASP A 126 -28.10 60.49 25.83
N ASN A 127 -27.11 60.44 26.71
CA ASN A 127 -26.97 61.42 27.79
C ASN A 127 -26.65 62.83 27.27
N GLY A 128 -25.73 62.95 26.31
CA GLY A 128 -25.42 64.22 25.66
C GLY A 128 -26.64 64.86 24.99
N HIS A 129 -27.48 64.06 24.32
CA HIS A 129 -28.75 64.53 23.76
C HIS A 129 -29.73 65.07 24.82
N LYS A 130 -29.83 64.42 25.99
CA LYS A 130 -30.68 64.91 27.10
C LYS A 130 -30.20 66.28 27.58
N VAL A 131 -28.90 66.43 27.83
CA VAL A 131 -28.31 67.71 28.27
C VAL A 131 -28.55 68.81 27.23
N MET A 132 -28.36 68.52 25.94
CA MET A 132 -28.63 69.50 24.88
C MET A 132 -30.10 69.94 24.85
N LYS A 133 -31.04 69.01 25.07
CA LYS A 133 -32.46 69.32 25.16
C LYS A 133 -32.76 70.26 26.34
N GLU A 134 -32.17 70.00 27.51
CA GLU A 134 -32.30 70.87 28.69
C GLU A 134 -31.75 72.28 28.44
N ILE A 135 -30.63 72.39 27.71
CA ILE A 135 -30.05 73.67 27.29
C ILE A 135 -31.03 74.42 26.37
N ILE A 136 -31.54 73.76 25.33
CA ILE A 136 -32.51 74.38 24.39
C ILE A 136 -33.75 74.88 25.13
N ASP A 137 -34.31 74.07 26.03
CA ASP A 137 -35.46 74.45 26.83
C ASP A 137 -35.15 75.66 27.73
N SER A 138 -33.95 75.74 28.28
CA SER A 138 -33.50 76.88 29.09
C SER A 138 -33.30 78.15 28.26
N THR A 139 -32.71 78.04 27.08
CA THR A 139 -32.57 79.17 26.14
C THR A 139 -33.92 79.69 25.69
N ASN A 140 -34.87 78.81 25.38
CA ASN A 140 -36.24 79.17 25.01
C ASN A 140 -36.98 79.90 26.15
N ARG A 141 -36.74 79.52 27.41
CA ARG A 141 -37.27 80.24 28.58
C ARG A 141 -36.65 81.63 28.71
N ALA A 142 -35.33 81.76 28.50
CA ALA A 142 -34.62 83.04 28.60
C ALA A 142 -35.08 84.07 27.55
N TYR A 143 -35.46 83.65 26.35
CA TYR A 143 -35.98 84.54 25.29
C TYR A 143 -37.46 84.93 25.44
N ARG A 144 -38.18 84.40 26.43
CA ARG A 144 -39.60 84.71 26.70
C ARG A 144 -39.81 85.70 27.86
N LEU A 145 -38.72 86.19 28.47
CA LEU A 145 -38.69 87.26 29.46
C LEU A 145 -38.24 88.56 28.80
#